data_AF-A0A9Q0VS05-F1
#
_entry.id   AF-A0A9Q0VS05-F1
#
_cell.length_a   1.000
_cell.length_b   1.000
_cell.length_c   1.000
_cell.angle_alpha   90.00
_cell.angle_beta   90.00
_cell.angle_gamma   90.00
#
_symmetry.space_group_name_H-M   'P 1'
#
loop_
_entity.id
_entity.type
_entity.pdbx_description
1 polymer ?
#
loop_
_entity_poly.entity_id
_entity_poly.type
_entity_poly.pdbx_seq_one_letter_code
_entity_poly.pdbx_strand_id
1 'polypeptide(L)' 'MKGWPKGHNFQFFKLDIVDIFLINWFGGPKPLTVDQYLHYKVNGLVDSL' A
#
# COMPACT_ATOMS: atom_id res chain seq x y z
N MET A 1 -17.91 15.68 -2.52
CA MET A 1 -16.56 15.96 -3.04
C MET A 1 -16.58 17.35 -3.65
N LYS A 2 -15.81 18.30 -3.10
CA LYS A 2 -15.86 19.70 -3.55
C LYS A 2 -15.26 19.78 -4.96
N GLY A 3 -16.04 20.24 -5.94
CA GLY A 3 -15.61 20.40 -7.34
C GLY A 3 -15.82 19.19 -8.25
N TRP A 4 -16.39 18.08 -7.76
CA TRP A 4 -16.67 16.93 -8.61
C TRP A 4 -17.98 17.14 -9.40
N PRO A 5 -18.10 16.59 -10.64
CA PRO A 5 -19.32 16.69 -11.44
C PRO A 5 -20.54 16.08 -10.73
N LYS A 6 -21.61 16.88 -10.56
CA LYS A 6 -22.83 16.46 -9.83
C LYS A 6 -23.62 15.33 -10.50
N GLY A 7 -23.44 15.12 -11.81
CA GLY A 7 -24.15 14.08 -12.58
C GLY A 7 -23.45 12.72 -12.61
N HIS A 8 -22.29 12.58 -11.98
CA HIS A 8 -21.53 11.34 -11.96
C HIS A 8 -21.83 10.55 -10.68
N ASN A 9 -22.05 9.24 -10.82
CA ASN A 9 -22.32 8.32 -9.71
C ASN A 9 -21.02 7.84 -9.06
N PHE A 10 -20.31 8.75 -8.40
CA PHE A 10 -19.06 8.40 -7.72
C PHE A 10 -19.29 7.45 -6.54
N GLN A 11 -18.44 6.44 -6.43
CA GLN A 11 -18.47 5.44 -5.37
C GLN A 11 -17.09 5.30 -4.75
N PHE A 12 -17.07 4.97 -3.46
CA PHE A 12 -15.83 4.64 -2.76
C PHE A 12 -15.59 3.15 -2.84
N PHE A 13 -14.38 2.79 -3.22
CA PHE A 13 -13.90 1.42 -3.20
C PHE A 13 -12.59 1.35 -2.43
N LYS A 14 -12.34 0.20 -1.81
CA LYS A 14 -11.07 -0.14 -1.21
C LYS A 14 -10.45 -1.27 -2.02
N LEU A 15 -9.14 -1.19 -2.25
CA LEU A 15 -8.36 -2.33 -2.71
C LEU A 15 -7.94 -3.14 -1.48
N ASP A 16 -8.43 -4.37 -1.37
CA ASP A 16 -7.93 -5.31 -0.37
C ASP A 16 -6.65 -5.95 -0.90
N ILE A 17 -5.51 -5.52 -0.35
CA ILE A 17 -4.20 -5.99 -0.74
C ILE A 17 -3.99 -7.38 -0.15
N VAL A 18 -3.82 -8.39 -1.02
CA VAL A 18 -3.57 -9.79 -0.63
C VAL A 18 -2.11 -10.19 -0.79
N ASP A 19 -1.39 -9.57 -1.72
CA ASP A 19 0.02 -9.83 -2.00
C ASP A 19 0.69 -8.58 -2.58
N ILE A 20 2.00 -8.45 -2.35
CA ILE A 20 2.81 -7.32 -2.82
C ILE A 20 4.08 -7.85 -3.49
N PHE A 21 4.23 -7.48 -4.77
CA PHE A 21 5.42 -7.77 -5.54
C PHE A 21 6.24 -6.49 -5.75
N LEU A 22 7.31 -6.32 -4.98
CA LEU A 22 8.14 -5.11 -5.03
C LEU A 22 9.36 -5.32 -5.94
N ILE A 23 9.43 -4.60 -7.06
CA ILE A 23 10.67 -4.48 -7.84
C ILE A 23 11.23 -3.07 -7.64
N ASN A 24 12.36 -2.97 -6.94
CA ASN A 24 13.05 -1.70 -6.72
C ASN A 24 14.52 -1.72 -7.15
N TRP A 25 15.03 -2.84 -7.66
CA TRP A 25 16.38 -2.98 -8.21
C TRP A 25 16.50 -4.18 -9.15
N PHE A 26 17.67 -4.35 -9.76
CA PHE A 26 18.05 -5.57 -10.48
C PHE A 26 18.09 -6.78 -9.54
N GLY A 27 17.95 -7.98 -10.11
CA GLY A 27 18.01 -9.24 -9.35
C GLY A 27 16.64 -9.81 -8.96
N GLY A 28 15.55 -9.19 -9.42
CA GLY A 28 14.20 -9.70 -9.25
C GLY A 28 13.43 -9.04 -8.10
N PRO A 29 12.28 -9.60 -7.71
CA PRO A 29 11.41 -9.04 -6.69
C PRO A 29 12.02 -9.14 -5.30
N LYS A 30 11.86 -8.07 -4.53
CA LYS A 30 12.09 -8.07 -3.09
C LYS A 30 10.82 -8.54 -2.37
N PRO A 31 10.89 -9.53 -1.49
CA PRO A 31 9.75 -9.93 -0.66
C PRO A 31 9.27 -8.76 0.20
N LEU A 32 7.96 -8.52 0.22
CA LEU A 32 7.31 -7.54 1.07
C LEU A 32 5.93 -8.07 1.47
N THR A 33 5.70 -8.25 2.76
CA THR A 33 4.38 -8.66 3.25
C THR A 33 3.42 -7.47 3.33
N VAL A 34 2.12 -7.75 3.30
CA VAL A 34 1.08 -6.72 3.48
C VAL A 34 1.23 -5.99 4.82
N ASP A 35 1.59 -6.71 5.89
CA ASP A 35 1.79 -6.12 7.22
C ASP A 35 2.96 -5.13 7.23
N GLN A 36 4.10 -5.52 6.66
CA GLN A 36 5.27 -4.63 6.55
C GLN A 36 4.96 -3.36 5.75
N TYR A 37 4.14 -3.47 4.69
CA TYR A 37 3.73 -2.32 3.88
C TYR A 37 2.80 -1.38 4.66
N LEU A 38 1.80 -1.92 5.36
CA LEU A 38 0.82 -1.11 6.09
C LEU A 38 1.37 -0.55 7.42
N HIS A 39 2.35 -1.21 8.05
CA HIS A 39 2.86 -0.87 9.39
C HIS A 39 4.37 -0.51 9.41
N TYR A 40 4.92 0.02 8.31
CA TYR A 40 6.37 0.24 8.15
C TYR A 40 7.04 1.04 9.30
N LYS A 41 6.33 2.02 9.90
CA LYS A 41 6.86 2.86 10.99
C LYS A 41 6.89 2.17 12.35
N VAL A 42 6.05 1.15 12.56
CA VAL A 42 6.02 0.39 13.82
C VAL A 42 7.18 -0.59 13.85
N ASN A 43 7.46 -1.24 12.73
CA ASN A 43 8.51 -2.25 12.62
C ASN A 43 9.93 -1.64 12.63
N GLY A 44 10.11 -0.44 12.07
CA GLY A 44 11.41 0.24 12.08
C GLY A 44 11.93 0.62 13.47
N LEU A 45 11.06 0.64 14.49
CA LEU A 45 11.46 0.84 15.90
C LEU A 45 11.88 -0.47 16.57
N VAL A 46 11.36 -1.61 16.11
CA VAL A 46 11.69 -2.95 16.62
C VAL A 46 13.01 -3.44 16.04
N ASP A 47 13.29 -3.16 14.77
CA ASP A 47 14.55 -3.52 14.09
C ASP A 47 15.76 -2.69 14.57
N SER A 48 15.52 -1.62 15.35
CA SER A 48 16.55 -0.75 15.93
C SER A 48 16.91 -1.05 17.40
N LEU A 49 16.33 -2.10 17.97
CA LEU A 49 16.57 -2.60 19.34
C LEU A 49 17.23 -3.98 19.30
#